data_AF-A0A193LFB6-F1
#
_entry.id   AF-A0A193LFB6-F1
#
_cell.length_a   1.000
_cell.length_b   1.000
_cell.length_c   1.000
_cell.angle_alpha   90.00
_cell.angle_beta   90.00
_cell.angle_gamma   90.00
#
_symmetry.space_group_name_H-M   'P 1'
#
loop_
_entity.id
_entity.type
_entity.pdbx_description
1 polymer ?
#
loop_
_entity_poly.entity_id
_entity_poly.type
_entity_poly.pdbx_seq_one_letter_code
_entity_poly.pdbx_strand_id
1 'polypeptide(L)'
;MIENLQKGLRRRRSLEEYLPLMLCGAGVFGVLPFAIVRLLNGEIWIGLLDLAVVAGFSTLGMFVLRSSRVRATSICITLLCVAGYLGTLYLMGPQQLFWAYPALVVAYYLLKPEEAVALSVISILGSIPALYGNVSLFMLATATITMTMTSVFAYAFAALTRNQRQQLMNLATCDPLTGAGNRRALDQKIAEIIANHERTSATASVIFLDLDHFKAINDEYGHAAGDQILIQLTEIINLRIRVTDSLYRIGGEEFVIVVDGLGIDKASRLAEQLRTLVEANELARDRAVTISLGVAQLESGESADEWLHRADEALYAAKRAGRNQTRTAHIELQPVRPKVAPLH
;
A
#
# COMPACT_ATOMS: atom_id res chain seq x y z
N MET A 1 -15.68 -23.82 20.06
CA MET A 1 -16.56 -23.95 18.86
C MET A 1 -17.09 -22.60 18.35
N ILE A 2 -17.20 -21.57 19.20
CA ILE A 2 -17.59 -20.20 18.81
C ILE A 2 -16.40 -19.37 18.28
N GLU A 3 -15.16 -19.67 18.71
CA GLU A 3 -13.92 -19.05 18.19
C GLU A 3 -13.65 -19.33 16.71
N ASN A 4 -14.09 -20.49 16.18
CA ASN A 4 -13.94 -20.80 14.75
C ASN A 4 -15.03 -20.16 13.89
N LEU A 5 -16.12 -19.65 14.47
CA LEU A 5 -17.14 -18.88 13.73
C LEU A 5 -16.79 -17.39 13.60
N GLN A 6 -15.94 -16.84 14.48
CA GLN A 6 -15.48 -15.45 14.37
C GLN A 6 -14.30 -15.24 13.42
N LYS A 7 -13.53 -16.30 13.08
CA LYS A 7 -12.56 -16.26 11.95
C LYS A 7 -13.24 -16.13 10.57
N GLY A 8 -14.57 -16.28 10.49
CA GLY A 8 -15.37 -16.12 9.28
C GLY A 8 -15.86 -14.69 9.02
N LEU A 9 -15.59 -13.72 9.91
CA LEU A 9 -15.90 -12.32 9.68
C LEU A 9 -14.96 -11.76 8.60
N ARG A 10 -15.41 -11.88 7.35
CA ARG A 10 -14.95 -11.20 6.12
C ARG A 10 -13.68 -10.39 6.33
N ARG A 11 -12.53 -11.01 6.09
CA ARG A 11 -11.34 -10.28 5.64
C ARG A 11 -11.81 -9.43 4.47
N ARG A 12 -12.01 -8.12 4.66
CA ARG A 12 -12.37 -7.21 3.56
C ARG A 12 -11.21 -7.32 2.59
N ARG A 13 -11.41 -8.06 1.51
CA ARG A 13 -10.40 -8.27 0.48
C ARG A 13 -10.01 -6.91 -0.07
N SER A 14 -8.72 -6.73 -0.30
CA SER A 14 -8.23 -5.50 -0.93
C SER A 14 -8.85 -5.39 -2.34
N LEU A 15 -8.99 -4.16 -2.84
CA LEU A 15 -9.37 -3.91 -4.24
C LEU A 15 -8.49 -4.69 -5.23
N GLU A 16 -7.23 -4.93 -4.85
CA GLU A 16 -6.24 -5.65 -5.63
C GLU A 16 -6.53 -7.16 -5.74
N GLU A 17 -7.18 -7.78 -4.74
CA GLU A 17 -7.66 -9.17 -4.83
C GLU A 17 -8.99 -9.28 -5.57
N TYR A 18 -9.82 -8.23 -5.51
CA TYR A 18 -11.15 -8.23 -6.12
C TYR A 18 -11.10 -8.18 -7.65
N LEU A 19 -10.17 -7.41 -8.22
CA LEU A 19 -10.04 -7.22 -9.66
C LEU A 19 -9.71 -8.54 -10.41
N PRO A 20 -8.69 -9.34 -10.04
CA PRO A 20 -8.45 -10.66 -10.65
C PRO A 20 -9.63 -11.61 -10.51
N LEU A 21 -10.33 -11.59 -9.37
CA LEU A 21 -11.51 -12.44 -9.14
C LEU A 21 -12.67 -12.07 -10.06
N MET A 22 -12.95 -10.77 -10.20
CA MET A 22 -13.97 -10.28 -11.11
C MET A 22 -13.65 -10.71 -12.55
N LEU A 23 -12.39 -10.57 -12.98
CA LEU A 23 -11.96 -10.93 -14.33
C LEU A 23 -12.01 -12.44 -14.59
N CYS A 24 -11.63 -13.29 -13.62
CA CYS A 24 -11.85 -14.73 -13.73
C CYS A 24 -13.34 -15.07 -13.86
N GLY A 25 -14.19 -14.42 -13.07
CA GLY A 25 -15.64 -14.58 -13.18
C GLY A 25 -16.16 -14.19 -14.57
N ALA A 26 -15.76 -13.02 -15.07
CA ALA A 26 -16.11 -12.54 -16.40
C ALA A 26 -15.63 -13.50 -17.50
N GLY A 27 -14.42 -14.07 -17.38
CA GLY A 27 -13.90 -15.07 -18.30
C GLY A 27 -14.73 -16.36 -18.32
N VAL A 28 -15.12 -16.87 -17.14
CA VAL A 28 -16.00 -18.05 -17.05
C VAL A 28 -17.36 -17.78 -17.69
N PHE A 29 -18.03 -16.69 -17.31
CA PHE A 29 -19.35 -16.35 -17.84
C PHE A 29 -19.32 -15.99 -19.33
N GLY A 30 -18.22 -15.39 -19.80
CA GLY A 30 -18.04 -15.00 -21.19
C GLY A 30 -17.80 -16.18 -22.12
N VAL A 31 -17.00 -17.18 -21.70
CA VAL A 31 -16.58 -18.29 -22.57
C VAL A 31 -17.48 -19.52 -22.45
N LEU A 32 -18.04 -19.81 -21.26
CA LEU A 32 -18.82 -21.03 -21.02
C LEU A 32 -20.02 -21.22 -21.97
N PRO A 33 -20.83 -20.19 -22.31
CA PRO A 33 -21.93 -20.37 -23.25
C PRO A 33 -21.46 -20.83 -24.63
N PHE A 34 -20.32 -20.31 -25.12
CA PHE A 34 -19.74 -20.72 -26.40
C PHE A 34 -19.26 -22.17 -26.35
N ALA A 35 -18.61 -22.57 -25.25
CA ALA A 35 -18.19 -23.96 -25.05
C ALA A 35 -19.38 -24.93 -25.16
N ILE A 36 -20.50 -24.61 -24.49
CA ILE A 36 -21.72 -25.43 -24.51
C ILE A 36 -22.30 -25.50 -25.93
N VAL A 37 -22.47 -24.36 -26.60
CA VAL A 37 -23.04 -24.30 -27.95
C VAL A 37 -22.19 -25.11 -28.95
N ARG A 38 -20.86 -25.01 -28.87
CA ARG A 38 -19.95 -25.77 -29.74
C ARG A 38 -20.04 -27.28 -29.53
N LEU A 39 -20.11 -27.73 -28.28
CA LEU A 39 -20.30 -29.14 -27.96
C LEU A 39 -21.63 -29.67 -28.50
N LEU A 40 -22.71 -28.88 -28.39
CA LEU A 40 -24.02 -29.23 -28.93
C LEU A 40 -24.02 -29.29 -30.47
N ASN A 41 -23.20 -28.47 -31.13
CA ASN A 41 -23.04 -28.46 -32.58
C ASN A 41 -22.09 -29.57 -33.10
N GLY A 42 -21.53 -30.40 -32.22
CA GLY A 42 -20.60 -31.48 -32.59
C GLY A 42 -19.15 -31.04 -32.81
N GLU A 43 -18.79 -29.78 -32.51
CA GLU A 43 -17.42 -29.26 -32.57
C GLU A 43 -16.60 -29.67 -31.33
N ILE A 44 -16.45 -30.98 -31.09
CA ILE A 44 -15.98 -31.53 -29.80
C ILE A 44 -14.62 -30.96 -29.39
N TRP A 45 -13.62 -30.96 -30.29
CA TRP A 45 -12.27 -30.49 -29.97
C TRP A 45 -12.21 -29.01 -29.60
N ILE A 46 -13.05 -28.21 -30.24
CA ILE A 46 -13.10 -26.77 -30.06
C ILE A 46 -13.84 -26.43 -28.75
N GLY A 47 -14.95 -27.13 -28.49
CA GLY A 47 -15.65 -27.03 -27.21
C GLY A 47 -14.78 -27.47 -26.01
N LEU A 48 -13.93 -28.48 -26.18
CA LEU A 48 -12.96 -28.89 -25.16
C LEU A 48 -11.89 -27.82 -24.89
N LEU A 49 -11.44 -27.10 -25.92
CA LEU A 49 -10.51 -25.98 -25.75
C LEU A 49 -11.15 -24.85 -24.93
N ASP A 50 -12.39 -24.46 -25.26
CA ASP A 50 -13.13 -23.42 -24.53
C ASP A 50 -13.37 -23.86 -23.06
N LEU A 51 -13.69 -25.13 -22.82
CA LEU A 51 -13.80 -25.69 -21.47
C LEU A 51 -12.46 -25.66 -20.71
N ALA A 52 -11.33 -25.88 -21.38
CA ALA A 52 -10.01 -25.80 -20.76
C ALA A 52 -9.70 -24.35 -20.31
N VAL A 53 -10.08 -23.35 -21.11
CA VAL A 53 -9.96 -21.93 -20.75
C VAL A 53 -10.86 -21.61 -19.54
N VAL A 54 -12.11 -22.09 -19.52
CA VAL A 54 -13.03 -21.93 -18.37
C VAL A 54 -12.49 -22.59 -17.10
N ALA A 55 -11.91 -23.78 -17.21
CA ALA A 55 -11.24 -24.45 -16.11
C ALA A 55 -10.02 -23.67 -15.62
N GLY A 56 -9.23 -23.08 -16.53
CA GLY A 56 -8.14 -22.16 -16.22
C GLY A 56 -8.60 -20.95 -15.40
N PHE A 57 -9.65 -20.25 -15.82
CA PHE A 57 -10.18 -19.11 -15.04
C PHE A 57 -10.73 -19.55 -13.68
N SER A 58 -11.41 -20.70 -13.62
CA SER A 58 -11.97 -21.23 -12.37
C SER A 58 -10.87 -21.63 -11.38
N THR A 59 -9.81 -22.28 -11.85
CA THR A 59 -8.66 -22.68 -11.02
C THR A 59 -7.87 -21.49 -10.53
N LEU A 60 -7.56 -20.52 -11.41
CA LEU A 60 -6.88 -19.27 -11.03
C LEU A 60 -7.75 -18.45 -10.08
N GLY A 61 -9.06 -18.36 -10.32
CA GLY A 61 -10.00 -17.71 -9.42
C GLY A 61 -9.98 -18.35 -8.02
N MET A 62 -10.10 -19.67 -7.93
CA MET A 62 -9.97 -20.41 -6.65
C MET A 62 -8.61 -20.20 -5.99
N PHE A 63 -7.53 -20.09 -6.78
CA PHE A 63 -6.20 -19.82 -6.27
C PHE A 63 -6.08 -18.41 -5.68
N VAL A 64 -6.70 -17.38 -6.27
CA VAL A 64 -6.81 -16.05 -5.66
C VAL A 64 -7.64 -16.10 -4.37
N LEU A 65 -8.71 -16.90 -4.34
CA LEU A 65 -9.53 -17.04 -3.12
C LEU A 65 -8.74 -17.65 -1.95
N ARG A 66 -7.77 -18.53 -2.23
CA ARG A 66 -6.99 -19.27 -1.22
C ARG A 66 -5.62 -18.68 -0.91
N SER A 67 -5.02 -17.94 -1.84
CA SER A 67 -3.65 -17.44 -1.71
C SER A 67 -3.60 -15.91 -1.76
N SER A 68 -2.70 -15.31 -0.98
CA SER A 68 -2.44 -13.87 -1.04
C SER A 68 -1.46 -13.47 -2.17
N ARG A 69 -1.17 -14.36 -3.13
CA ARG A 69 -0.14 -14.16 -4.18
C ARG A 69 -0.70 -13.49 -5.44
N VAL A 70 -1.25 -12.29 -5.27
CA VAL A 70 -1.99 -11.56 -6.33
C VAL A 70 -1.19 -11.34 -7.61
N ARG A 71 0.11 -10.98 -7.51
CA ARG A 71 0.94 -10.70 -8.70
C ARG A 71 1.13 -11.92 -9.59
N ALA A 72 1.47 -13.07 -9.01
CA ALA A 72 1.69 -14.30 -9.77
C ALA A 72 0.41 -14.71 -10.51
N THR A 73 -0.73 -14.63 -9.83
CA THR A 73 -2.01 -14.97 -10.45
C THR A 73 -2.42 -13.99 -11.55
N SER A 74 -2.14 -12.70 -11.38
CA SER A 74 -2.41 -11.68 -12.40
C SER A 74 -1.64 -11.93 -13.70
N ILE A 75 -0.38 -12.35 -13.60
CA ILE A 75 0.44 -12.79 -14.74
C ILE A 75 -0.17 -14.03 -15.39
N CYS A 76 -0.50 -15.07 -14.61
CA CYS A 76 -1.11 -16.29 -15.13
C CYS A 76 -2.45 -16.03 -15.85
N ILE A 77 -3.32 -15.19 -15.30
CA ILE A 77 -4.59 -14.82 -15.91
C ILE A 77 -4.35 -14.12 -17.25
N THR A 78 -3.43 -13.16 -17.29
CA THR A 78 -3.14 -12.41 -18.52
C THR A 78 -2.56 -13.31 -19.61
N LEU A 79 -1.65 -14.22 -19.25
CA LEU A 79 -1.11 -15.22 -20.17
C LEU A 79 -2.19 -16.18 -20.68
N LEU A 80 -3.11 -16.61 -19.82
CA LEU A 80 -4.25 -17.44 -20.21
C LEU A 80 -5.16 -16.71 -21.21
N CYS A 81 -5.46 -15.43 -20.99
CA CYS A 81 -6.24 -14.64 -21.93
C CYS A 81 -5.56 -14.56 -23.30
N VAL A 82 -4.26 -14.20 -23.33
CA VAL A 82 -3.50 -14.02 -24.58
C VAL A 82 -3.35 -15.34 -25.34
N ALA A 83 -2.94 -16.41 -24.64
CA ALA A 83 -2.80 -17.73 -25.25
C ALA A 83 -4.16 -18.29 -25.69
N GLY A 84 -5.21 -18.07 -24.90
CA GLY A 84 -6.57 -18.51 -25.21
C GLY A 84 -7.09 -17.91 -26.50
N TYR A 85 -7.09 -16.57 -26.63
CA TYR A 85 -7.61 -15.95 -27.86
C TYR A 85 -6.72 -16.21 -29.07
N LEU A 86 -5.39 -16.26 -28.92
CA LEU A 86 -4.51 -16.60 -30.03
C LEU A 86 -4.78 -18.05 -30.48
N GLY A 87 -4.88 -18.99 -29.54
CA GLY A 87 -5.21 -20.38 -29.82
C GLY A 87 -6.51 -20.51 -30.60
N THR A 88 -7.58 -19.85 -30.14
CA THR A 88 -8.86 -19.88 -30.86
C THR A 88 -8.79 -19.15 -32.20
N LEU A 89 -7.99 -18.09 -32.34
CA LEU A 89 -7.77 -17.38 -33.61
C LEU A 89 -7.10 -18.28 -34.66
N TYR A 90 -6.07 -19.02 -34.29
CA TYR A 90 -5.39 -19.95 -35.22
C TYR A 90 -6.26 -21.16 -35.57
N LEU A 91 -7.12 -21.62 -34.67
CA LEU A 91 -7.91 -22.84 -34.86
C LEU A 91 -9.28 -22.60 -35.50
N MET A 92 -9.95 -21.50 -35.15
CA MET A 92 -11.32 -21.19 -35.58
C MET A 92 -11.40 -20.02 -36.57
N GLY A 93 -10.29 -19.34 -36.81
CA GLY A 93 -10.17 -18.29 -37.82
C GLY A 93 -10.53 -16.87 -37.35
N PRO A 94 -10.62 -15.92 -38.30
CA PRO A 94 -10.56 -14.48 -38.03
C PRO A 94 -11.64 -13.92 -37.11
N GLN A 95 -12.79 -14.60 -36.97
CA GLN A 95 -13.89 -14.15 -36.11
C GLN A 95 -13.48 -14.12 -34.63
N GLN A 96 -12.47 -14.90 -34.22
CA GLN A 96 -12.00 -14.89 -32.83
C GLN A 96 -11.16 -13.66 -32.48
N LEU A 97 -10.83 -12.82 -33.46
CA LEU A 97 -10.10 -11.56 -33.24
C LEU A 97 -10.81 -10.63 -32.25
N PHE A 98 -12.15 -10.69 -32.14
CA PHE A 98 -12.89 -9.87 -31.17
C PHE A 98 -12.48 -10.12 -29.71
N TRP A 99 -11.93 -11.29 -29.39
CA TRP A 99 -11.43 -11.60 -28.06
C TRP A 99 -10.08 -10.95 -27.75
N ALA A 100 -9.35 -10.47 -28.76
CA ALA A 100 -8.08 -9.79 -28.56
C ALA A 100 -8.26 -8.47 -27.79
N TYR A 101 -9.33 -7.72 -28.05
CA TYR A 101 -9.59 -6.44 -27.38
C TYR A 101 -9.76 -6.54 -25.86
N PRO A 102 -10.68 -7.38 -25.31
CA PRO A 102 -10.77 -7.55 -23.87
C PRO A 102 -9.49 -8.15 -23.27
N ALA A 103 -8.79 -9.05 -23.98
CA ALA A 103 -7.52 -9.60 -23.51
C ALA A 103 -6.43 -8.51 -23.35
N LEU A 104 -6.32 -7.59 -24.31
CA LEU A 104 -5.42 -6.44 -24.24
C LEU A 104 -5.77 -5.54 -23.06
N VAL A 105 -7.05 -5.19 -22.89
CA VAL A 105 -7.49 -4.35 -21.77
C VAL A 105 -7.19 -5.01 -20.42
N VAL A 106 -7.46 -6.31 -20.27
CA VAL A 106 -7.15 -7.08 -19.06
C VAL A 106 -5.68 -7.00 -18.69
N ALA A 107 -4.76 -7.05 -19.67
CA ALA A 107 -3.34 -6.93 -19.42
C ALA A 107 -2.97 -5.61 -18.71
N TYR A 108 -3.55 -4.49 -19.12
CA TYR A 108 -3.30 -3.17 -18.53
C TYR A 108 -3.95 -2.96 -17.15
N TYR A 109 -5.00 -3.73 -16.84
CA TYR A 109 -5.62 -3.70 -15.51
C TYR A 109 -4.89 -4.56 -14.47
N LEU A 110 -4.28 -5.67 -14.91
CA LEU A 110 -3.68 -6.66 -14.02
C LEU A 110 -2.17 -6.53 -13.87
N LEU A 111 -1.48 -6.00 -14.89
CA LEU A 111 -0.03 -5.89 -14.91
C LEU A 111 0.43 -4.45 -14.80
N LYS A 112 1.73 -4.27 -14.58
CA LYS A 112 2.34 -2.95 -14.71
C LYS A 112 2.25 -2.50 -16.17
N PRO A 113 2.08 -1.19 -16.45
CA PRO A 113 1.95 -0.69 -17.82
C PRO A 113 3.09 -1.14 -18.74
N GLU A 114 4.32 -1.23 -18.23
CA GLU A 114 5.49 -1.66 -19.01
C GLU A 114 5.41 -3.15 -19.39
N GLU A 115 4.95 -4.00 -18.47
CA GLU A 115 4.74 -5.43 -18.69
C GLU A 115 3.57 -5.67 -19.67
N ALA A 116 2.50 -4.89 -19.55
CA ALA A 116 1.32 -4.96 -20.40
C ALA A 116 1.59 -4.54 -21.85
N VAL A 117 2.46 -3.53 -22.07
CA VAL A 117 2.89 -3.12 -23.41
C VAL A 117 3.61 -4.26 -24.13
N ALA A 118 4.52 -4.95 -23.44
CA ALA A 118 5.24 -6.09 -24.02
C ALA A 118 4.28 -7.20 -24.47
N LEU A 119 3.31 -7.58 -23.63
CA LEU A 119 2.28 -8.56 -23.98
C LEU A 119 1.35 -8.08 -25.10
N SER A 120 1.07 -6.78 -25.16
CA SER A 120 0.23 -6.19 -26.21
C SER A 120 0.94 -6.24 -27.57
N VAL A 121 2.24 -5.96 -27.61
CA VAL A 121 3.05 -6.09 -28.83
C VAL A 121 3.10 -7.55 -29.28
N ILE A 122 3.35 -8.49 -28.36
CA ILE A 122 3.34 -9.93 -28.65
C ILE A 122 1.97 -10.36 -29.21
N SER A 123 0.88 -9.87 -28.60
CA SER A 123 -0.49 -10.13 -29.02
C SER A 123 -0.78 -9.64 -30.45
N ILE A 124 -0.40 -8.40 -30.76
CA ILE A 124 -0.57 -7.81 -32.08
C ILE A 124 0.25 -8.57 -33.13
N LEU A 125 1.55 -8.78 -32.86
CA LEU A 125 2.44 -9.50 -33.79
C LEU A 125 2.01 -10.96 -33.97
N GLY A 126 1.56 -11.63 -32.91
CA GLY A 126 1.07 -13.01 -32.96
C GLY A 126 -0.25 -13.17 -33.74
N SER A 127 -1.05 -12.11 -33.83
CA SER A 127 -2.31 -12.11 -34.58
C SER A 127 -2.10 -11.94 -36.10
N ILE A 128 -1.02 -11.28 -36.52
CA ILE A 128 -0.77 -10.99 -37.95
C ILE A 128 -0.67 -12.27 -38.80
N PRO A 129 0.14 -13.30 -38.44
CA PRO A 129 0.24 -14.51 -39.26
C PRO A 129 -1.07 -15.30 -39.33
N ALA A 130 -1.87 -15.32 -38.27
CA ALA A 130 -3.17 -16.00 -38.27
C ALA A 130 -4.17 -15.35 -39.25
N LEU A 131 -4.09 -14.03 -39.39
CA LEU A 131 -4.97 -13.25 -40.26
C LEU A 131 -4.44 -13.18 -41.70
N TYR A 132 -3.12 -13.24 -41.89
CA TYR A 132 -2.49 -13.12 -43.20
C TYR A 132 -2.99 -14.23 -44.16
N GLY A 133 -3.49 -13.84 -45.33
CA GLY A 133 -4.07 -14.75 -46.33
C GLY A 133 -5.50 -15.22 -46.02
N ASN A 134 -5.98 -15.10 -44.78
CA ASN A 134 -7.34 -15.46 -44.37
C ASN A 134 -8.32 -14.28 -44.42
N VAL A 135 -7.81 -13.04 -44.41
CA VAL A 135 -8.62 -11.82 -44.49
C VAL A 135 -8.09 -10.86 -45.55
N SER A 136 -8.91 -9.87 -45.93
CA SER A 136 -8.46 -8.80 -46.83
C SER A 136 -7.37 -7.95 -46.16
N LEU A 137 -6.48 -7.37 -46.97
CA LEU A 137 -5.44 -6.45 -46.48
C LEU A 137 -6.05 -5.29 -45.69
N PHE A 138 -7.22 -4.81 -46.11
CA PHE A 138 -7.97 -3.78 -45.40
C PHE A 138 -8.40 -4.22 -44.00
N MET A 139 -8.91 -5.45 -43.84
CA MET A 139 -9.30 -6.00 -42.54
C MET A 139 -8.08 -6.24 -41.63
N LEU A 140 -6.97 -6.73 -42.19
CA LEU A 140 -5.72 -6.90 -41.45
C LEU A 140 -5.19 -5.55 -40.92
N ALA A 141 -5.12 -4.54 -41.80
CA ALA A 141 -4.70 -3.19 -41.41
C ALA A 141 -5.63 -2.59 -40.36
N THR A 142 -6.95 -2.75 -40.53
CA THR A 142 -7.95 -2.30 -39.56
C THR A 142 -7.70 -2.96 -38.20
N ALA A 143 -7.56 -4.28 -38.15
CA ALA A 143 -7.31 -5.05 -36.93
C ALA A 143 -6.04 -4.60 -36.20
N THR A 144 -4.94 -4.43 -36.94
CA THR A 144 -3.68 -3.97 -36.34
C THR A 144 -3.83 -2.56 -35.77
N ILE A 145 -4.41 -1.63 -36.53
CA ILE A 145 -4.60 -0.23 -36.09
C ILE A 145 -5.50 -0.17 -34.86
N THR A 146 -6.64 -0.86 -34.85
CA THR A 146 -7.58 -0.82 -33.73
C THR A 146 -7.02 -1.49 -32.48
N MET A 147 -6.25 -2.57 -32.61
CA MET A 147 -5.54 -3.19 -31.48
C MET A 147 -4.46 -2.27 -30.93
N THR A 148 -3.69 -1.59 -31.79
CA THR A 148 -2.70 -0.59 -31.37
C THR A 148 -3.36 0.58 -30.68
N MET A 149 -4.44 1.16 -31.23
CA MET A 149 -5.19 2.24 -30.60
C MET A 149 -5.76 1.82 -29.24
N THR A 150 -6.34 0.62 -29.14
CA THR A 150 -6.83 0.06 -27.88
C THR A 150 -5.71 -0.04 -26.85
N SER A 151 -4.54 -0.54 -27.25
CA SER A 151 -3.35 -0.64 -26.39
C SER A 151 -2.88 0.75 -25.91
N VAL A 152 -2.85 1.76 -26.80
CA VAL A 152 -2.47 3.14 -26.45
C VAL A 152 -3.46 3.76 -25.46
N PHE A 153 -4.77 3.62 -25.69
CA PHE A 153 -5.78 4.15 -24.77
C PHE A 153 -5.75 3.43 -23.42
N ALA A 154 -5.61 2.11 -23.41
CA ALA A 154 -5.50 1.33 -22.18
C ALA A 154 -4.25 1.72 -21.38
N TYR A 155 -3.11 1.93 -22.05
CA TYR A 155 -1.89 2.45 -21.43
C TYR A 155 -2.12 3.83 -20.82
N ALA A 156 -2.68 4.77 -21.58
CA ALA A 156 -2.93 6.14 -21.10
C ALA A 156 -3.84 6.14 -19.86
N PHE A 157 -4.92 5.35 -19.89
CA PHE A 157 -5.83 5.21 -18.75
C PHE A 157 -5.13 4.60 -17.53
N ALA A 158 -4.36 3.52 -17.72
CA ALA A 158 -3.61 2.87 -16.65
C ALA A 158 -2.57 3.82 -16.03
N ALA A 159 -1.83 4.57 -16.86
CA ALA A 159 -0.84 5.54 -16.41
C ALA A 159 -1.48 6.70 -15.63
N LEU A 160 -2.58 7.27 -16.15
CA LEU A 160 -3.31 8.36 -15.50
C LEU A 160 -3.87 7.92 -14.14
N THR A 161 -4.55 6.77 -14.10
CA THR A 161 -5.15 6.23 -12.87
C THR A 161 -4.07 5.97 -11.80
N ARG A 162 -2.90 5.46 -12.22
CA ARG A 162 -1.78 5.20 -11.32
C ARG A 162 -1.21 6.49 -10.73
N ASN A 163 -1.04 7.53 -11.55
CA ASN A 163 -0.60 8.84 -11.09
C ASN A 163 -1.60 9.49 -10.13
N GLN A 164 -2.89 9.44 -10.45
CA GLN A 164 -3.95 9.95 -9.56
C GLN A 164 -3.97 9.21 -8.23
N ARG A 165 -3.85 7.87 -8.25
CA ARG A 165 -3.74 7.07 -7.02
C ARG A 165 -2.52 7.49 -6.20
N GLN A 166 -1.37 7.72 -6.84
CA GLN A 166 -0.17 8.19 -6.13
C GLN A 166 -0.37 9.58 -5.52
N GLN A 167 -0.96 10.51 -6.26
CA GLN A 167 -1.27 11.86 -5.76
C GLN A 167 -2.26 11.82 -4.60
N LEU A 168 -3.31 11.00 -4.69
CA LEU A 168 -4.26 10.79 -3.59
C LEU A 168 -3.59 10.17 -2.37
N MET A 169 -2.66 9.22 -2.58
CA MET A 169 -1.87 8.66 -1.48
C MET A 169 -1.00 9.73 -0.83
N ASN A 170 -0.32 10.56 -1.62
CA ASN A 170 0.53 11.65 -1.11
C ASN A 170 -0.30 12.72 -0.36
N LEU A 171 -1.47 13.10 -0.88
CA LEU A 171 -2.41 13.98 -0.16
C LEU A 171 -2.92 13.33 1.14
N ALA A 172 -2.95 11.99 1.19
CA ALA A 172 -3.34 11.22 2.34
C ALA A 172 -2.17 10.85 3.28
N THR A 173 -0.95 11.37 3.08
CA THR A 173 0.20 11.15 3.97
C THR A 173 0.62 12.37 4.78
N CYS A 174 0.06 13.54 4.54
CA CYS A 174 0.31 14.73 5.36
C CYS A 174 -0.89 15.10 6.22
N ASP A 175 -0.64 15.76 7.33
CA ASP A 175 -1.64 16.48 8.11
C ASP A 175 -1.99 17.79 7.39
N PRO A 176 -3.27 18.06 7.07
CA PRO A 176 -3.64 19.23 6.27
C PRO A 176 -3.45 20.56 7.01
N LEU A 177 -3.39 20.55 8.34
CA LEU A 177 -3.21 21.77 9.14
C LEU A 177 -1.73 22.13 9.26
N THR A 178 -0.89 21.19 9.70
CA THR A 178 0.51 21.48 10.02
C THR A 178 1.48 21.16 8.89
N GLY A 179 1.07 20.37 7.90
CA GLY A 179 1.95 19.87 6.84
C GLY A 179 2.92 18.77 7.29
N ALA A 180 2.95 18.40 8.58
CA ALA A 180 3.69 17.24 9.07
C ALA A 180 3.18 15.94 8.42
N GLY A 181 3.94 14.85 8.49
CA GLY A 181 3.40 13.55 8.10
C GLY A 181 2.21 13.17 8.98
N ASN A 182 1.25 12.41 8.48
CA ASN A 182 0.15 11.91 9.31
C ASN A 182 0.42 10.48 9.80
N ARG A 183 -0.54 9.90 10.54
CA ARG A 183 -0.43 8.54 11.07
C ARG A 183 -0.07 7.49 10.00
N ARG A 184 -0.60 7.60 8.78
CA ARG A 184 -0.28 6.63 7.72
C ARG A 184 1.16 6.75 7.25
N ALA A 185 1.69 7.96 7.16
CA ALA A 185 3.08 8.19 6.80
C ALA A 185 4.03 7.69 7.90
N LEU A 186 3.64 7.85 9.17
CA LEU A 186 4.37 7.30 10.31
C LEU A 186 4.46 5.77 10.22
N ASP A 187 3.32 5.09 10.02
CA ASP A 187 3.27 3.63 9.93
C ASP A 187 4.17 3.09 8.80
N GLN A 188 4.20 3.78 7.65
CA GLN A 188 5.09 3.45 6.54
C GLN A 188 6.57 3.62 6.91
N LYS A 189 6.94 4.77 7.49
CA LYS A 189 8.32 5.05 7.87
C LYS A 189 8.83 4.10 8.94
N ILE A 190 8.01 3.75 9.93
CA ILE A 190 8.40 2.79 10.97
C ILE A 190 8.66 1.41 10.37
N ALA A 191 7.81 0.94 9.46
CA ALA A 191 8.02 -0.34 8.79
C ALA A 191 9.36 -0.37 8.01
N GLU A 192 9.72 0.74 7.34
CA GLU A 192 11.02 0.88 6.67
C GLU A 192 12.19 0.84 7.65
N ILE A 193 12.08 1.56 8.78
CA ILE A 193 13.13 1.62 9.80
C ILE A 193 13.36 0.27 10.47
N ILE A 194 12.29 -0.44 10.83
CA ILE A 194 12.38 -1.77 11.44
C ILE A 194 13.05 -2.76 10.46
N ALA A 195 12.60 -2.79 9.21
CA ALA A 195 13.21 -3.65 8.19
C ALA A 195 14.69 -3.32 7.96
N ASN A 196 15.08 -2.05 8.05
CA ASN A 196 16.48 -1.65 7.95
C ASN A 196 17.29 -2.06 9.20
N HIS A 197 16.73 -1.87 10.39
CA HIS A 197 17.32 -2.29 11.67
C HIS A 197 17.61 -3.79 11.69
N GLU A 198 16.64 -4.63 11.28
CA GLU A 198 16.82 -6.09 11.20
C GLU A 198 17.94 -6.50 10.23
N ARG A 199 18.14 -5.74 9.15
CA ARG A 199 19.11 -6.05 8.10
C ARG A 199 20.52 -5.55 8.42
N THR A 200 20.65 -4.38 9.04
CA THR A 200 21.95 -3.69 9.17
C THR A 200 22.32 -3.35 10.62
N SER A 201 21.48 -3.70 11.59
CA SER A 201 21.61 -3.30 13.00
C SER A 201 21.75 -1.77 13.16
N ALA A 202 21.13 -0.99 12.26
CA ALA A 202 21.15 0.46 12.32
C ALA A 202 20.32 0.95 13.52
N THR A 203 20.85 1.86 14.33
CA THR A 203 20.12 2.42 15.47
C THR A 203 19.03 3.38 15.01
N ALA A 204 17.89 3.36 15.69
CA ALA A 204 16.82 4.32 15.46
C ALA A 204 16.10 4.61 16.78
N SER A 205 15.51 5.79 16.91
CA SER A 205 14.70 6.17 18.06
C SER A 205 13.43 6.87 17.61
N VAL A 206 12.38 6.80 18.44
CA VAL A 206 11.20 7.65 18.31
C VAL A 206 11.10 8.58 19.51
N ILE A 207 10.57 9.77 19.25
CA ILE A 207 10.23 10.77 20.27
C ILE A 207 8.74 11.04 20.13
N PHE A 208 7.96 10.61 21.12
CA PHE A 208 6.58 11.04 21.30
C PHE A 208 6.56 12.39 22.00
N LEU A 209 5.71 13.30 21.51
CA LEU A 209 5.55 14.61 22.12
C LEU A 209 4.09 15.05 22.12
N ASP A 210 3.73 15.84 23.13
CA ASP A 210 2.39 16.36 23.32
C ASP A 210 2.44 17.76 23.95
N LEU A 211 1.55 18.64 23.49
CA LEU A 211 1.45 20.00 24.04
C LEU A 211 0.74 19.99 25.39
N ASP A 212 1.43 20.52 26.40
CA ASP A 212 0.91 20.56 27.74
C ASP A 212 -0.28 21.54 27.84
N HIS A 213 -1.39 21.05 28.39
CA HIS A 213 -2.60 21.83 28.62
C HIS A 213 -3.21 22.46 27.36
N PHE A 214 -3.02 21.85 26.17
CA PHE A 214 -3.52 22.39 24.90
C PHE A 214 -5.03 22.64 24.88
N LYS A 215 -5.83 21.77 25.50
CA LYS A 215 -7.27 22.00 25.66
C LYS A 215 -7.58 23.33 26.37
N ALA A 216 -6.85 23.66 27.43
CA ALA A 216 -7.05 24.92 28.15
C ALA A 216 -6.66 26.14 27.30
N ILE A 217 -5.68 26.01 26.41
CA ILE A 217 -5.32 27.05 25.44
C ILE A 217 -6.47 27.26 24.44
N ASN A 218 -7.04 26.18 23.91
CA ASN A 218 -8.20 26.26 23.02
C ASN A 218 -9.43 26.87 23.71
N ASP A 219 -9.68 26.51 24.97
CA ASP A 219 -10.82 27.02 25.74
C ASP A 219 -10.68 28.53 26.03
N GLU A 220 -9.45 29.03 26.18
CA GLU A 220 -9.14 30.43 26.53
C GLU A 220 -9.00 31.34 25.29
N TYR A 221 -8.29 30.89 24.26
CA TYR A 221 -7.93 31.69 23.08
C TYR A 221 -8.67 31.28 21.80
N GLY A 222 -9.47 30.21 21.86
CA GLY A 222 -10.21 29.66 20.73
C GLY A 222 -9.37 28.75 19.83
N HIS A 223 -10.06 27.87 19.10
CA HIS A 223 -9.44 26.85 18.24
C HIS A 223 -8.49 27.43 17.19
N ALA A 224 -8.80 28.59 16.61
CA ALA A 224 -7.92 29.23 15.62
C ALA A 224 -6.54 29.59 16.19
N ALA A 225 -6.45 29.94 17.48
CA ALA A 225 -5.17 30.19 18.14
C ALA A 225 -4.42 28.88 18.40
N GLY A 226 -5.12 27.83 18.82
CA GLY A 226 -4.52 26.49 18.96
C GLY A 226 -3.97 25.95 17.64
N ASP A 227 -4.69 26.14 16.53
CA ASP A 227 -4.25 25.76 15.19
C ASP A 227 -2.93 26.47 14.81
N GLN A 228 -2.82 27.77 15.10
CA GLN A 228 -1.58 28.52 14.86
C GLN A 228 -0.41 28.00 15.71
N ILE A 229 -0.65 27.65 16.97
CA ILE A 229 0.38 27.07 17.85
C ILE A 229 0.88 25.73 17.28
N LEU A 230 -0.01 24.89 16.76
CA LEU A 230 0.37 23.61 16.14
C LEU A 230 1.20 23.79 14.87
N ILE A 231 0.88 24.80 14.05
CA ILE A 231 1.66 25.17 12.85
C ILE A 231 3.05 25.64 13.28
N GLN A 232 3.14 26.59 14.21
CA GLN A 232 4.42 27.14 14.69
C GLN A 232 5.29 26.08 15.38
N LEU A 233 4.69 25.18 16.16
CA LEU A 233 5.40 24.05 16.76
C LEU A 233 6.04 23.18 15.68
N THR A 234 5.31 22.89 14.61
CA THR A 234 5.79 22.10 13.48
C THR A 234 6.96 22.78 12.78
N GLU A 235 6.90 24.10 12.59
CA GLU A 235 7.99 24.91 12.03
C GLU A 235 9.24 24.86 12.91
N ILE A 236 9.09 25.07 14.23
CA ILE A 236 10.21 25.03 15.20
C ILE A 236 10.90 23.67 15.16
N ILE A 237 10.13 22.57 15.17
CA ILE A 237 10.68 21.23 15.14
C ILE A 237 11.41 20.98 13.81
N ASN A 238 10.78 21.32 12.67
CA ASN A 238 11.36 21.10 11.34
C ASN A 238 12.67 21.88 11.12
N LEU A 239 12.81 23.07 11.70
CA LEU A 239 14.05 23.84 11.67
C LEU A 239 15.18 23.20 12.49
N ARG A 240 14.85 22.34 13.45
CA ARG A 240 15.82 21.72 14.36
C ARG A 240 16.19 20.28 14.00
N ILE A 241 15.25 19.50 13.49
CA ILE A 241 15.49 18.10 13.10
C ILE A 241 16.27 18.03 11.77
N ARG A 242 16.90 16.88 11.50
CA ARG A 242 17.69 16.68 10.28
C ARG A 242 16.79 16.28 9.11
N VAL A 243 17.33 16.39 7.89
CA VAL A 243 16.68 15.87 6.67
C VAL A 243 16.39 14.36 6.75
N THR A 244 17.16 13.61 7.53
CA THR A 244 16.95 12.17 7.76
C THR A 244 15.86 11.87 8.78
N ASP A 245 15.54 12.84 9.63
CA ASP A 245 14.51 12.71 10.65
C ASP A 245 13.15 13.11 10.05
N SER A 246 12.05 12.71 10.69
CA SER A 246 10.72 13.01 10.16
C SER A 246 9.72 13.25 11.27
N LEU A 247 8.92 14.30 11.13
CA LEU A 247 7.88 14.70 12.07
C LEU A 247 6.50 14.27 11.56
N TYR A 248 5.70 13.71 12.47
CA TYR A 248 4.35 13.24 12.20
C TYR A 248 3.37 13.76 13.24
N ARG A 249 2.16 14.13 12.82
CA ARG A 249 1.03 14.40 13.71
C ARG A 249 0.09 13.20 13.69
N ILE A 250 -0.17 12.63 14.87
CA ILE A 250 -0.98 11.40 15.01
C ILE A 250 -2.33 11.66 15.69
N GLY A 251 -2.46 12.76 16.41
CA GLY A 251 -3.66 13.16 17.14
C GLY A 251 -3.88 14.67 17.12
N GLY A 252 -4.77 15.16 17.98
CA GLY A 252 -5.08 16.60 18.09
C GLY A 252 -3.83 17.43 18.41
N GLU A 253 -3.17 17.10 19.52
CA GLU A 253 -1.96 17.76 20.03
C GLU A 253 -0.73 16.84 20.11
N GLU A 254 -0.84 15.64 19.53
CA GLU A 254 0.16 14.58 19.64
C GLU A 254 0.99 14.46 18.36
N PHE A 255 2.31 14.47 18.52
CA PHE A 255 3.26 14.29 17.43
C PHE A 255 4.28 13.21 17.76
N VAL A 256 4.86 12.65 16.70
CA VAL A 256 5.94 11.66 16.76
C VAL A 256 7.06 12.12 15.85
N ILE A 257 8.29 12.10 16.36
CA ILE A 257 9.50 12.29 15.56
C ILE A 257 10.18 10.94 15.42
N VAL A 258 10.41 10.51 14.19
CA VAL A 258 11.25 9.35 13.89
C VAL A 258 12.67 9.85 13.64
N VAL A 259 13.62 9.34 14.42
CA VAL A 259 15.02 9.74 14.39
C VAL A 259 15.85 8.56 13.91
N ASP A 260 16.29 8.64 12.66
CA ASP A 260 17.03 7.58 11.98
C ASP A 260 18.54 7.70 12.28
N GLY A 261 19.18 6.58 12.60
CA GLY A 261 20.61 6.51 12.88
C GLY A 261 21.05 7.02 14.26
N LEU A 262 20.12 7.38 15.16
CA LEU A 262 20.44 7.83 16.53
C LEU A 262 19.87 6.86 17.57
N GLY A 263 20.72 6.50 18.54
CA GLY A 263 20.31 5.80 19.76
C GLY A 263 19.75 6.76 20.83
N ILE A 264 19.31 6.16 21.94
CA ILE A 264 18.53 6.80 23.02
C ILE A 264 19.18 8.10 23.55
N ASP A 265 20.50 8.12 23.77
CA ASP A 265 21.19 9.28 24.36
C ASP A 265 21.16 10.50 23.45
N LYS A 266 21.34 10.29 22.14
CA LYS A 266 21.36 11.37 21.14
C LYS A 266 19.93 11.84 20.86
N ALA A 267 18.97 10.91 20.79
CA ALA A 267 17.56 11.25 20.65
C ALA A 267 17.01 12.01 21.87
N SER A 268 17.39 11.61 23.09
CA SER A 268 17.02 12.29 24.33
C SER A 268 17.56 13.72 24.39
N ARG A 269 18.82 13.94 23.97
CA ARG A 269 19.36 15.31 23.84
C ARG A 269 18.60 16.16 22.81
N LEU A 270 18.20 15.59 21.68
CA LEU A 270 17.39 16.29 20.69
C LEU A 270 16.02 16.65 21.27
N ALA A 271 15.36 15.71 21.95
CA ALA A 271 14.08 15.94 22.62
C ALA A 271 14.17 17.10 23.64
N GLU A 272 15.21 17.11 24.48
CA GLU A 272 15.40 18.16 25.48
C GLU A 272 15.70 19.54 24.86
N GLN A 273 16.42 19.56 23.73
CA GLN A 273 16.62 20.78 22.96
C GLN A 273 15.30 21.31 22.38
N LEU A 274 14.47 20.43 21.82
CA LEU A 274 13.15 20.81 21.31
C LEU A 274 12.26 21.34 22.43
N ARG A 275 12.25 20.68 23.60
CA ARG A 275 11.51 21.14 24.78
C ARG A 275 11.88 22.57 25.17
N THR A 276 13.18 22.82 25.34
CA THR A 276 13.70 24.13 25.74
C THR A 276 13.43 25.20 24.67
N LEU A 277 13.52 24.83 23.39
CA LEU A 277 13.20 25.73 22.28
C LEU A 277 11.73 26.12 22.27
N VAL A 278 10.82 25.17 22.46
CA VAL A 278 9.38 25.45 22.50
C VAL A 278 9.01 26.29 23.70
N GLU A 279 9.52 25.96 24.88
CA GLU A 279 9.31 26.75 26.11
C GLU A 279 9.79 28.20 25.97
N ALA A 280 10.92 28.41 25.28
CA ALA A 280 11.48 29.74 25.06
C ALA A 280 10.78 30.55 23.95
N ASN A 281 9.94 29.91 23.12
CA ASN A 281 9.16 30.62 22.10
C ASN A 281 7.83 31.12 22.70
N GLU A 282 7.52 32.40 22.47
CA GLU A 282 6.25 33.01 22.86
C GLU A 282 5.12 32.62 21.88
N LEU A 283 4.75 31.34 21.89
CA LEU A 283 3.74 30.77 20.99
C LEU A 283 2.31 31.24 21.29
N ALA A 284 2.04 31.67 22.53
CA ALA A 284 0.76 32.24 22.95
C ALA A 284 0.99 33.57 23.69
N ARG A 285 0.02 34.49 23.58
CA ARG A 285 0.06 35.74 24.35
C ARG A 285 -0.15 35.43 25.82
N ASP A 286 0.73 35.96 26.67
CA ASP A 286 0.62 35.92 28.14
C ASP A 286 0.60 34.51 28.77
N ARG A 287 0.95 33.47 28.02
CA ARG A 287 1.02 32.09 28.51
C ARG A 287 2.16 31.31 27.85
N ALA A 288 3.01 30.70 28.68
CA ALA A 288 4.04 29.79 28.19
C ALA A 288 3.41 28.51 27.62
N VAL A 289 3.83 28.12 26.42
CA VAL A 289 3.48 26.84 25.81
C VAL A 289 4.63 25.88 26.05
N THR A 290 4.36 24.75 26.70
CA THR A 290 5.35 23.72 26.98
C THR A 290 4.95 22.40 26.34
N ILE A 291 5.94 21.53 26.16
CA ILE A 291 5.72 20.17 25.64
C ILE A 291 6.32 19.14 26.59
N SER A 292 5.65 18.01 26.73
CA SER A 292 6.19 16.81 27.38
C SER A 292 6.65 15.84 26.30
N LEU A 293 7.76 15.13 26.54
CA LEU A 293 8.33 14.20 25.56
C LEU A 293 8.69 12.83 26.17
N GLY A 294 8.42 11.78 25.40
CA GLY A 294 8.80 10.40 25.69
C GLY A 294 9.70 9.84 24.59
N VAL A 295 10.83 9.25 24.94
CA VAL A 295 11.84 8.77 23.97
C VAL A 295 12.06 7.28 24.12
N ALA A 296 12.04 6.54 23.00
CA ALA A 296 12.38 5.12 22.98
C ALA A 296 13.28 4.77 21.80
N GLN A 297 14.37 4.05 22.06
CA GLN A 297 15.21 3.46 21.02
C GLN A 297 14.60 2.14 20.55
N LEU A 298 14.67 1.84 19.25
CA LEU A 298 14.23 0.56 18.68
C LEU A 298 15.11 -0.58 19.20
N GLU A 299 14.46 -1.65 19.68
CA GLU A 299 15.13 -2.86 20.14
C GLU A 299 15.02 -4.01 19.12
N SER A 300 15.95 -4.96 19.23
CA SER A 300 16.00 -6.11 18.33
C SER A 300 14.79 -7.03 18.53
N GLY A 301 14.09 -7.35 17.44
CA GLY A 301 12.89 -8.20 17.45
C GLY A 301 11.63 -7.52 17.95
N GLU A 302 11.67 -6.21 18.16
CA GLU A 302 10.53 -5.41 18.61
C GLU A 302 9.60 -5.03 17.44
N SER A 303 8.30 -5.13 17.67
CA SER A 303 7.29 -4.68 16.72
C SER A 303 7.08 -3.16 16.77
N ALA A 304 6.49 -2.61 15.70
CA ALA A 304 6.15 -1.19 15.61
C ALA A 304 5.27 -0.71 16.78
N ASP A 305 4.28 -1.51 17.18
CA ASP A 305 3.35 -1.17 18.25
C ASP A 305 4.04 -1.16 19.61
N GLU A 306 4.90 -2.15 19.90
CA GLU A 306 5.69 -2.20 21.13
C GLU A 306 6.64 -1.01 21.25
N TRP A 307 7.33 -0.67 20.15
CA TRP A 307 8.27 0.45 20.11
C TRP A 307 7.59 1.79 20.37
N LEU A 308 6.46 2.05 19.69
CA LEU A 308 5.69 3.27 19.91
C LEU A 308 5.08 3.32 21.30
N HIS A 309 4.56 2.19 21.79
CA HIS A 309 3.95 2.12 23.13
C HIS A 309 4.96 2.45 24.22
N ARG A 310 6.22 2.01 24.13
CA ARG A 310 7.27 2.39 25.09
C ARG A 310 7.54 3.89 25.12
N ALA A 311 7.55 4.54 23.96
CA ALA A 311 7.72 5.99 23.90
C ALA A 311 6.51 6.73 24.49
N ASP A 312 5.31 6.24 24.24
CA ASP A 312 4.07 6.77 24.81
C ASP A 312 4.03 6.62 26.34
N GLU A 313 4.43 5.47 26.89
CA GLU A 313 4.55 5.28 28.34
C GLU A 313 5.57 6.23 28.97
N ALA A 314 6.69 6.49 28.28
CA ALA A 314 7.67 7.49 28.73
C ALA A 314 7.09 8.92 28.71
N LEU A 315 6.31 9.27 27.69
CA LEU A 315 5.60 10.55 27.59
C LEU A 315 4.57 10.68 28.72
N TYR A 316 3.80 9.63 28.98
CA TYR A 316 2.84 9.59 30.06
C TYR A 316 3.51 9.78 31.43
N ALA A 317 4.68 9.15 31.65
CA ALA A 317 5.49 9.36 32.84
C ALA A 317 5.98 10.81 32.96
N ALA A 318 6.37 11.45 31.84
CA ALA A 318 6.75 12.86 31.82
C ALA A 318 5.58 13.77 32.24
N LYS A 319 4.38 13.53 31.69
CA LYS A 319 3.17 14.27 32.07
C LYS A 319 2.82 14.11 33.55
N ARG A 320 2.93 12.89 34.10
CA ARG A 320 2.66 12.63 35.53
C ARG A 320 3.69 13.24 36.47
N ALA A 321 4.92 13.42 36.02
CA ALA A 321 6.00 13.99 36.81
C ALA A 321 6.04 15.52 36.79
N GLY A 322 4.96 16.18 36.35
CA GLY A 322 4.85 17.64 36.36
C GLY A 322 4.94 18.29 34.98
N ARG A 323 4.90 17.51 33.88
CA ARG A 323 4.97 18.00 32.49
C ARG A 323 6.27 18.73 32.18
N ASN A 324 6.35 19.40 31.02
CA ASN A 324 7.50 20.19 30.57
C ASN A 324 8.85 19.48 30.83
N GLN A 325 8.93 18.21 30.42
CA GLN A 325 10.12 17.40 30.64
C GLN A 325 10.23 16.29 29.59
N THR A 326 11.46 15.82 29.41
CA THR A 326 11.77 14.65 28.60
C THR A 326 11.96 13.43 29.50
N ARG A 327 11.37 12.29 29.14
CA ARG A 327 11.67 10.99 29.74
C ARG A 327 12.04 9.95 28.69
N THR A 328 12.94 9.05 29.05
CA THR A 328 13.32 7.92 28.22
C THR A 328 12.62 6.65 28.72
N ALA A 329 12.18 5.80 27.80
CA ALA A 329 11.68 4.48 28.13
C ALA A 329 12.80 3.67 28.79
N HIS A 330 12.53 3.14 29.99
CA HIS A 330 13.43 2.19 30.64
C HIS A 330 13.20 0.79 30.07
N ILE A 331 14.29 0.08 29.81
CA ILE A 331 14.24 -1.34 29.49
C ILE A 331 14.05 -2.08 30.81
N GLU A 332 12.85 -2.59 31.08
CA GLU A 332 12.76 -3.76 31.95
C GLU A 332 13.33 -4.94 31.15
N LEU A 333 14.53 -5.38 31.49
CA LEU A 333 15.09 -6.63 31.00
C LEU A 333 14.19 -7.77 31.49
N GLN A 334 13.13 -8.09 30.72
CA GLN A 334 12.42 -9.35 30.94
C GLN A 334 13.42 -10.49 30.63
N PRO A 335 13.62 -11.44 31.55
CA PRO A 335 14.49 -12.56 31.30
C PRO A 335 13.95 -13.31 30.08
N VAL A 336 14.82 -13.45 29.06
CA VAL A 336 14.56 -14.25 27.86
C VAL A 336 13.94 -15.57 28.29
N ARG A 337 12.64 -15.77 27.98
CA ARG A 337 12.02 -17.08 28.20
C ARG A 337 12.83 -18.08 27.37
N PRO A 338 13.48 -19.09 27.98
CA PRO A 338 14.17 -20.10 27.21
C PRO A 338 13.15 -20.75 26.27
N LYS A 339 13.47 -20.82 24.98
CA LYS A 339 12.71 -21.63 24.03
C LYS A 339 12.60 -23.02 24.63
N VAL A 340 11.40 -23.39 25.05
CA VAL A 340 11.09 -24.75 25.49
C VAL A 340 11.39 -25.64 24.28
N ALA A 341 12.45 -26.44 24.38
CA ALA A 341 12.75 -27.45 23.39
C ALA A 341 11.54 -28.39 23.28
N PRO A 342 11.14 -28.80 22.06
CA PRO A 342 10.07 -29.77 21.92
C PRO A 342 10.48 -31.05 22.65
N LEU A 343 9.62 -31.51 23.56
CA LEU A 343 9.72 -32.83 24.15
C LEU A 343 9.71 -33.86 23.01
N HIS A 344 10.82 -34.60 22.88
CA HIS A 344 10.91 -35.80 22.06
C HIS A 344 10.14 -36.96 22.70
#